data_AF-A0A2E4MDP7-F1
#
_entry.id   AF-A0A2E4MDP7-F1
#
_cell.length_a   1.000
_cell.length_b   1.000
_cell.length_c   1.000
_cell.angle_alpha   90.00
_cell.angle_beta   90.00
_cell.angle_gamma   90.00
#
_symmetry.space_group_name_H-M   'P 1'
#
loop_
_entity.id
_entity.type
_entity.pdbx_description
1 polymer ?
#
loop_
_entity_poly.entity_id
_entity_poly.type
_entity_poly.pdbx_seq_one_letter_code
_entity_poly.pdbx_strand_id
1 'polypeptide(L)'
;MILARLIPKHSKKYENFNKHISVYAELIEKYNVINLFSVWIITASGFSYLLGEIDRYSYWDWSGFTEGTLRLILSTILYYVTSKTEMFKLGSVRLTYLDLFFNVIICFMFFLIGAVSIRIIEINIIGFLPYVCALLAGIYIYEFKISYDKENDDWVIDSWENKVIYLALSLILMIVSTVLGYELDDPIISTVSMVSLFFPIVALIWPNHVRHIKRLQFYPLFILAMFTCVRLPWFLIILWALFFIIRSINYLKYGITYPSFGVAEEETIADV
;
A
#
# COMPACT_ATOMS: atom_id res chain seq x y z
N MET A 1 12.00 17.15 -5.00
CA MET A 1 10.64 17.64 -4.63
C MET A 1 10.58 19.16 -4.81
N ILE A 2 9.49 19.72 -5.35
CA ILE A 2 9.37 21.18 -5.59
C ILE A 2 9.58 21.98 -4.30
N LEU A 3 8.95 21.55 -3.19
CA LEU A 3 9.12 22.18 -1.89
C LEU A 3 10.58 22.21 -1.42
N ALA A 4 11.37 21.19 -1.70
CA ALA A 4 12.79 21.16 -1.33
C ALA A 4 13.62 22.19 -2.10
N ARG A 5 13.24 22.50 -3.34
CA ARG A 5 13.85 23.57 -4.14
C ARG A 5 13.39 24.96 -3.69
N LEU A 6 12.13 25.09 -3.27
CA LEU A 6 11.56 26.36 -2.80
C LEU A 6 12.00 26.71 -1.36
N ILE A 7 12.19 25.70 -0.52
CA ILE A 7 12.55 25.82 0.89
C ILE A 7 13.70 24.82 1.18
N PRO A 8 14.96 25.18 0.86
CA PRO A 8 16.12 24.32 1.12
C PRO A 8 16.35 24.08 2.62
N LYS A 9 16.88 22.91 3.00
CA LYS A 9 17.09 22.49 4.40
C LYS A 9 17.89 23.49 5.24
N HIS A 10 18.88 24.15 4.62
CA HIS A 10 19.75 25.12 5.30
C HIS A 10 19.20 26.56 5.30
N SER A 11 17.97 26.77 4.83
CA SER A 11 17.36 28.10 4.78
C SER A 11 16.72 28.49 6.12
N LYS A 12 16.76 29.78 6.47
CA LYS A 12 16.02 30.33 7.63
C LYS A 12 14.52 30.02 7.56
N LYS A 13 13.96 29.95 6.35
CA LYS A 13 12.55 29.58 6.13
C LYS A 13 12.29 28.13 6.57
N TYR A 14 13.19 27.21 6.23
CA TYR A 14 13.09 25.82 6.66
C TYR A 14 13.11 25.69 8.18
N GLU A 15 14.06 26.34 8.85
CA GLU A 15 14.14 26.33 10.32
C GLU A 15 12.85 26.85 10.97
N ASN A 16 12.24 27.90 10.39
CA ASN A 16 10.98 28.44 10.89
C ASN A 16 9.81 27.44 10.73
N PHE A 17 9.69 26.79 9.57
CA PHE A 17 8.66 25.77 9.35
C PHE A 17 8.90 24.51 10.20
N ASN A 18 10.14 24.06 10.36
CA ASN A 18 10.49 22.88 11.14
C ASN A 18 10.00 23.00 12.60
N LYS A 19 10.14 24.21 13.19
CA LYS A 19 9.63 24.49 14.55
C LYS A 19 8.12 24.32 14.70
N HIS A 20 7.34 24.56 13.66
CA HIS A 20 5.87 24.52 13.71
C HIS A 20 5.27 23.21 13.19
N ILE A 21 6.03 22.42 12.43
CA ILE A 21 5.52 21.19 11.81
C ILE A 21 5.55 19.97 12.74
N SER A 22 6.19 20.07 13.91
CA SER A 22 6.36 18.95 14.87
C SER A 22 5.03 18.30 15.25
N VAL A 23 4.00 19.10 15.57
CA VAL A 23 2.67 18.59 15.94
C VAL A 23 2.09 17.70 14.84
N TYR A 24 2.24 18.09 13.57
CA TYR A 24 1.73 17.31 12.44
C TYR A 24 2.55 16.04 12.19
N ALA A 25 3.88 16.11 12.35
CA ALA A 25 4.75 14.94 12.23
C ALA A 25 4.45 13.91 13.32
N GLU A 26 4.31 14.36 14.57
CA GLU A 26 3.93 13.53 15.71
C GLU A 26 2.55 12.88 15.51
N LEU A 27 1.58 13.60 14.93
CA LEU A 27 0.29 13.03 14.58
C LEU A 27 0.41 11.94 13.51
N ILE A 28 1.20 12.17 12.46
CA ILE A 28 1.41 11.17 11.39
C ILE A 28 2.02 9.88 11.95
N GLU A 29 3.03 10.00 12.80
CA GLU A 29 3.70 8.86 13.43
C GLU A 29 2.79 8.16 14.44
N LYS A 30 2.19 8.92 15.36
CA LYS A 30 1.32 8.37 16.42
C LYS A 30 0.16 7.57 15.86
N TYR A 31 -0.44 8.03 14.76
CA TYR A 31 -1.58 7.37 14.13
C TYR A 31 -1.20 6.48 12.94
N ASN A 32 0.10 6.32 12.65
CA ASN A 32 0.58 5.52 11.52
C ASN A 32 -0.17 5.83 10.21
N VAL A 33 -0.34 7.14 9.92
CA VAL A 33 -1.19 7.63 8.82
C VAL A 33 -0.75 7.09 7.46
N ILE A 34 0.53 6.75 7.32
CA ILE A 34 1.08 6.13 6.11
C ILE A 34 0.42 4.79 5.76
N ASN A 35 -0.05 4.02 6.74
CA ASN A 35 -0.69 2.73 6.49
C ASN A 35 -2.07 2.89 5.84
N LEU A 36 -2.65 4.09 5.88
CA LEU A 36 -3.90 4.38 5.17
C LEU A 36 -3.75 4.24 3.65
N PHE A 37 -2.53 4.33 3.09
CA PHE A 37 -2.30 3.97 1.68
C PHE A 37 -2.79 2.56 1.40
N SER A 38 -2.30 1.57 2.15
CA SER A 38 -2.66 0.17 1.96
C SER A 38 -4.14 -0.06 2.23
N VAL A 39 -4.66 0.48 3.33
CA VAL A 39 -6.08 0.33 3.71
C VAL A 39 -7.01 0.87 2.61
N TRP A 40 -6.72 2.08 2.11
CA TRP A 40 -7.55 2.71 1.09
C TRP A 40 -7.40 2.03 -0.27
N ILE A 41 -6.21 1.58 -0.66
CA ILE A 41 -6.01 0.85 -1.92
C ILE A 41 -6.78 -0.47 -1.90
N ILE A 42 -6.72 -1.23 -0.80
CA ILE A 42 -7.48 -2.49 -0.67
C ILE A 42 -8.98 -2.21 -0.74
N THR A 43 -9.46 -1.19 -0.02
CA THR A 43 -10.88 -0.80 -0.02
C THR A 43 -11.34 -0.33 -1.40
N ALA A 44 -10.55 0.50 -2.07
CA ALA A 44 -10.83 0.98 -3.41
C ALA A 44 -10.80 -0.17 -4.44
N SER A 45 -9.92 -1.17 -4.28
CA SER A 45 -9.91 -2.35 -5.13
C SER A 45 -11.20 -3.17 -5.01
N GLY A 46 -11.77 -3.28 -3.81
CA GLY A 46 -13.10 -3.87 -3.62
C GLY A 46 -14.21 -3.07 -4.29
N PHE A 47 -14.14 -1.74 -4.24
CA PHE A 47 -15.12 -0.90 -4.93
C PHE A 47 -14.98 -0.99 -6.46
N SER A 48 -13.74 -1.08 -6.95
CA SER A 48 -13.42 -1.30 -8.36
C SER A 48 -13.90 -2.66 -8.86
N TYR A 49 -13.82 -3.70 -8.03
CA TYR A 49 -14.44 -5.00 -8.28
C TYR A 49 -15.96 -4.87 -8.40
N LEU A 50 -16.62 -4.22 -7.43
CA LEU A 50 -18.07 -4.02 -7.45
C LEU A 50 -18.53 -3.30 -8.73
N LEU A 51 -17.84 -2.23 -9.13
CA LEU A 51 -18.16 -1.54 -10.37
C LEU A 51 -17.96 -2.42 -11.60
N GLY A 52 -16.95 -3.29 -11.60
CA GLY A 52 -16.73 -4.26 -12.67
C GLY A 52 -17.85 -5.30 -12.81
N GLU A 53 -18.41 -5.75 -11.69
CA GLU A 53 -19.57 -6.65 -11.69
C GLU A 53 -20.86 -5.96 -12.18
N ILE A 54 -20.98 -4.64 -11.95
CA ILE A 54 -22.13 -3.85 -12.46
C ILE A 54 -21.96 -3.57 -13.95
N ASP A 55 -20.80 -3.06 -14.34
CA ASP A 55 -20.44 -2.74 -15.71
C ASP A 55 -18.92 -2.92 -15.92
N ARG A 56 -18.57 -4.00 -16.59
CA ARG A 56 -17.20 -4.36 -16.92
C ARG A 56 -16.45 -3.25 -17.69
N TYR A 57 -17.16 -2.47 -18.51
CA TYR A 57 -16.58 -1.47 -19.39
C TYR A 57 -16.57 -0.05 -18.80
N SER A 58 -16.97 0.09 -17.53
CA SER A 58 -16.85 1.37 -16.83
C SER A 58 -15.39 1.67 -16.53
N TYR A 59 -14.82 2.60 -17.29
CA TYR A 59 -13.47 3.11 -17.09
C TYR A 59 -13.52 4.64 -17.07
N TRP A 60 -12.65 5.25 -16.27
CA TRP A 60 -12.54 6.70 -16.09
C TRP A 60 -13.85 7.36 -15.65
N ASP A 61 -14.68 6.64 -14.89
CA ASP A 61 -15.93 7.18 -14.35
C ASP A 61 -15.69 7.99 -13.08
N TRP A 62 -16.04 9.27 -13.13
CA TRP A 62 -15.93 10.19 -11.99
C TRP A 62 -17.12 10.08 -11.03
N SER A 63 -18.11 9.26 -11.37
CA SER A 63 -19.20 8.92 -10.47
C SER A 63 -18.70 8.09 -9.26
N GLY A 64 -19.56 7.92 -8.27
CA GLY A 64 -19.20 7.14 -7.08
C GLY A 64 -18.23 7.83 -6.11
N PHE A 65 -17.82 9.08 -6.32
CA PHE A 65 -16.96 9.81 -5.37
C PHE A 65 -17.52 9.82 -3.95
N THR A 66 -18.81 10.13 -3.79
CA THR A 66 -19.47 10.19 -2.48
C THR A 66 -19.49 8.82 -1.80
N GLU A 67 -19.89 7.78 -2.55
CA GLU A 67 -19.97 6.41 -2.05
C GLU A 67 -18.58 5.85 -1.72
N GLY A 68 -17.61 6.05 -2.61
CA GLY A 68 -16.23 5.68 -2.42
C GLY A 68 -15.59 6.37 -1.22
N THR A 69 -15.81 7.68 -1.05
CA THR A 69 -15.32 8.42 0.13
C THR A 69 -15.92 7.87 1.42
N LEU A 70 -17.21 7.53 1.43
CA LEU A 70 -17.85 6.89 2.58
C LEU A 70 -17.21 5.53 2.92
N ARG A 71 -16.92 4.70 1.92
CA ARG A 71 -16.19 3.43 2.09
C ARG A 71 -14.78 3.64 2.66
N LEU A 72 -14.05 4.66 2.17
CA LEU A 72 -12.74 5.03 2.72
C LEU A 72 -12.83 5.48 4.18
N ILE A 73 -13.85 6.25 4.55
CA ILE A 73 -14.09 6.64 5.96
C ILE A 73 -14.35 5.40 6.82
N LEU A 74 -15.22 4.48 6.36
CA LEU A 74 -15.51 3.23 7.09
C LEU A 74 -14.28 2.35 7.27
N SER A 75 -13.48 2.16 6.23
CA SER A 75 -12.22 1.40 6.31
C SER A 75 -11.20 2.06 7.25
N THR A 76 -11.15 3.39 7.28
CA THR A 76 -10.30 4.17 8.19
C THR A 76 -10.72 3.96 9.65
N ILE A 77 -12.03 4.00 9.93
CA ILE A 77 -12.55 3.72 11.28
C ILE A 77 -12.19 2.29 11.69
N LEU A 78 -12.43 1.31 10.81
CA LEU A 78 -12.09 -0.09 11.09
C LEU A 78 -10.59 -0.27 11.36
N TYR A 79 -9.72 0.38 10.56
CA TYR A 79 -8.28 0.36 10.76
C TYR A 79 -7.88 0.85 12.14
N TYR A 80 -8.39 2.01 12.58
CA TYR A 80 -8.04 2.55 13.88
C TYR A 80 -8.60 1.73 15.05
N VAL A 81 -9.81 1.18 14.91
CA VAL A 81 -10.40 0.28 15.92
C VAL A 81 -9.55 -0.98 16.06
N THR A 82 -9.24 -1.65 14.95
CA THR A 82 -8.49 -2.92 14.94
C THR A 82 -7.02 -2.76 15.31
N SER A 83 -6.40 -1.63 14.96
CA SER A 83 -5.03 -1.32 15.38
C SER A 83 -4.96 -1.03 16.88
N LYS A 84 -5.96 -0.33 17.44
CA LYS A 84 -6.03 -0.04 18.88
C LYS A 84 -6.29 -1.29 19.72
N THR A 85 -7.06 -2.25 19.20
CA THR A 85 -7.30 -3.54 19.86
C THR A 85 -6.17 -4.55 19.63
N GLU A 86 -5.08 -4.16 18.94
CA GLU A 86 -3.96 -5.01 18.56
C GLU A 86 -4.35 -6.26 17.73
N MET A 87 -5.55 -6.24 17.13
CA MET A 87 -6.00 -7.30 16.22
C MET A 87 -5.31 -7.17 14.86
N PHE A 88 -5.09 -5.93 14.40
CA PHE A 88 -4.28 -5.63 13.23
C PHE A 88 -2.88 -5.26 13.66
N LYS A 89 -1.91 -6.15 13.45
CA LYS A 89 -0.53 -5.96 13.90
C LYS A 89 0.36 -5.47 12.77
N LEU A 90 0.96 -4.30 13.00
CA LEU A 90 1.95 -3.66 12.14
C LEU A 90 3.26 -3.57 12.94
N GLY A 91 3.96 -4.70 13.01
CA GLY A 91 5.19 -4.81 13.80
C GLY A 91 6.46 -4.51 12.99
N SER A 92 7.52 -4.12 13.70
CA SER A 92 8.91 -4.09 13.19
C SER A 92 9.57 -5.47 13.15
N VAL A 93 8.89 -6.48 13.70
CA VAL A 93 9.30 -7.89 13.71
C VAL A 93 8.26 -8.70 12.96
N ARG A 94 8.70 -9.78 12.32
CA ARG A 94 7.85 -10.81 11.71
C ARG A 94 6.70 -11.26 12.63
N LEU A 95 5.53 -11.43 12.04
CA LEU A 95 4.31 -11.77 12.74
C LEU A 95 4.23 -13.26 13.06
N THR A 96 3.51 -13.60 14.12
CA THR A 96 3.16 -15.00 14.40
C THR A 96 2.11 -15.50 13.39
N TYR A 97 1.96 -16.81 13.24
CA TYR A 97 0.93 -17.38 12.35
C TYR A 97 -0.49 -16.93 12.71
N LEU A 98 -0.79 -16.77 14.01
CA LEU A 98 -2.10 -16.26 14.47
C LEU A 98 -2.30 -14.80 14.09
N ASP A 99 -1.27 -13.96 14.25
CA ASP A 99 -1.32 -12.55 13.88
C ASP A 99 -1.46 -12.37 12.37
N LEU A 100 -0.76 -13.20 11.59
CA LEU A 100 -0.90 -13.24 10.14
C LEU A 100 -2.34 -13.60 9.76
N PHE A 101 -2.93 -14.61 10.39
CA PHE A 101 -4.33 -15.00 10.17
C PHE A 101 -5.31 -13.84 10.45
N PHE A 102 -5.17 -13.14 11.58
CA PHE A 102 -6.02 -11.97 11.86
C PHE A 102 -5.80 -10.82 10.87
N ASN A 103 -4.55 -10.56 10.46
CA ASN A 103 -4.27 -9.56 9.44
C ASN A 103 -4.92 -9.91 8.09
N VAL A 104 -4.95 -11.19 7.69
CA VAL A 104 -5.66 -11.64 6.49
C VAL A 104 -7.15 -11.32 6.59
N ILE A 105 -7.78 -11.66 7.72
CA ILE A 105 -9.21 -11.37 7.94
C ILE A 105 -9.47 -9.87 7.83
N ILE A 106 -8.66 -9.04 8.48
CA ILE A 106 -8.86 -7.59 8.52
C ILE A 106 -8.63 -6.96 7.15
N CYS A 107 -7.60 -7.39 6.42
CA CYS A 107 -7.39 -6.97 5.03
C CYS A 107 -8.56 -7.36 4.13
N PHE A 108 -9.12 -8.56 4.31
CA PHE A 108 -10.30 -8.98 3.58
C PHE A 108 -11.54 -8.16 3.97
N MET A 109 -11.69 -7.77 5.25
CA MET A 109 -12.76 -6.86 5.66
C MET A 109 -12.65 -5.49 4.99
N PHE A 110 -11.44 -4.93 4.80
CA PHE A 110 -11.26 -3.69 4.02
C PHE A 110 -11.74 -3.87 2.58
N PHE A 111 -11.39 -4.98 1.94
CA PHE A 111 -11.87 -5.30 0.60
C PHE A 111 -13.40 -5.42 0.56
N LEU A 112 -14.02 -6.10 1.53
CA LEU A 112 -15.48 -6.24 1.63
C LEU A 112 -16.18 -4.89 1.84
N ILE A 113 -15.63 -3.98 2.65
CA ILE A 113 -16.14 -2.60 2.77
C ILE A 113 -16.18 -1.93 1.39
N GLY A 114 -15.22 -2.23 0.52
CA GLY A 114 -15.22 -1.82 -0.88
C GLY A 114 -16.27 -2.51 -1.74
N ALA A 115 -16.38 -3.83 -1.62
CA ALA A 115 -17.12 -4.69 -2.56
C ALA A 115 -18.62 -4.82 -2.28
N VAL A 116 -19.09 -4.51 -1.07
CA VAL A 116 -20.51 -4.67 -0.69
C VAL A 116 -21.38 -3.64 -1.42
N SER A 117 -22.45 -4.08 -2.07
CA SER A 117 -23.51 -3.19 -2.60
C SER A 117 -24.79 -3.36 -1.80
N ILE A 118 -25.47 -2.26 -1.49
CA ILE A 118 -26.81 -2.28 -0.87
C ILE A 118 -27.88 -2.70 -1.90
N ARG A 119 -27.58 -2.57 -3.20
CA ARG A 119 -28.56 -2.74 -4.28
C ARG A 119 -28.48 -4.08 -4.99
N ILE A 120 -27.36 -4.78 -4.88
CA ILE A 120 -27.13 -6.08 -5.57
C ILE A 120 -27.38 -7.20 -4.56
N ILE A 121 -28.36 -8.05 -4.86
CA ILE A 121 -28.73 -9.19 -4.02
C ILE A 121 -27.85 -10.41 -4.31
N GLU A 122 -27.36 -10.54 -5.55
CA GLU A 122 -26.48 -11.64 -5.99
C GLU A 122 -25.01 -11.20 -5.96
N ILE A 123 -24.32 -11.50 -4.87
CA ILE A 123 -22.88 -11.27 -4.76
C ILE A 123 -22.16 -12.48 -5.35
N ASN A 124 -21.36 -12.26 -6.39
CA ASN A 124 -20.45 -13.27 -6.92
C ASN A 124 -19.28 -13.48 -5.95
N ILE A 125 -19.44 -14.39 -4.99
CA ILE A 125 -18.41 -14.67 -3.97
C ILE A 125 -17.15 -15.27 -4.60
N ILE A 126 -17.29 -15.99 -5.72
CA ILE A 126 -16.15 -16.60 -6.43
C ILE A 126 -15.23 -15.52 -7.00
N GLY A 127 -15.79 -14.40 -7.47
CA GLY A 127 -15.04 -13.23 -7.95
C GLY A 127 -14.14 -12.56 -6.90
N PHE A 128 -14.31 -12.87 -5.61
CA PHE A 128 -13.40 -12.39 -4.57
C PHE A 128 -12.08 -13.15 -4.53
N LEU A 129 -12.05 -14.39 -5.02
CA LEU A 129 -10.90 -15.29 -4.85
C LEU A 129 -9.60 -14.75 -5.47
N PRO A 130 -9.59 -14.15 -6.67
CA PRO A 130 -8.38 -13.51 -7.21
C PRO A 130 -7.82 -12.42 -6.28
N TYR A 131 -8.68 -11.59 -5.69
CA TYR A 131 -8.26 -10.53 -4.78
C TYR A 131 -7.73 -11.11 -3.47
N VAL A 132 -8.39 -12.13 -2.90
CA VAL A 132 -7.89 -12.82 -1.71
C VAL A 132 -6.49 -13.39 -1.96
N CYS A 133 -6.26 -14.04 -3.10
CA CYS A 133 -4.94 -14.55 -3.47
C CYS A 133 -3.89 -13.43 -3.58
N ALA A 134 -4.22 -12.31 -4.24
CA ALA A 134 -3.31 -11.17 -4.37
C ALA A 134 -3.00 -10.50 -3.00
N LEU A 135 -4.00 -10.36 -2.13
CA LEU A 135 -3.84 -9.82 -0.78
C LEU A 135 -2.95 -10.72 0.08
N LEU A 136 -3.17 -12.04 0.03
CA LEU A 136 -2.31 -13.02 0.71
C LEU A 136 -0.87 -12.94 0.21
N ALA A 137 -0.67 -12.81 -1.10
CA ALA A 137 0.66 -12.64 -1.68
C ALA A 137 1.35 -11.38 -1.15
N GLY A 138 0.61 -10.27 -1.02
CA GLY A 138 1.08 -9.03 -0.41
C GLY A 138 1.44 -9.22 1.07
N ILE A 139 0.61 -9.91 1.85
CA ILE A 139 0.89 -10.15 3.28
C ILE A 139 2.21 -10.90 3.45
N TYR A 140 2.48 -11.96 2.67
CA TYR A 140 3.76 -12.65 2.72
C TYR A 140 4.96 -11.78 2.32
N ILE A 141 4.77 -10.83 1.40
CA ILE A 141 5.80 -9.84 1.02
C ILE A 141 6.10 -8.87 2.19
N TYR A 142 5.05 -8.46 2.91
CA TYR A 142 5.19 -7.53 4.02
C TYR A 142 5.70 -8.19 5.30
N GLU A 143 5.95 -9.50 5.33
CA GLU A 143 6.63 -10.19 6.44
C GLU A 143 8.15 -9.97 6.46
N PHE A 144 8.73 -9.42 5.40
CA PHE A 144 10.10 -8.90 5.44
C PHE A 144 10.07 -7.48 6.03
N LYS A 145 10.26 -7.34 7.35
CA LYS A 145 10.18 -6.01 7.96
C LYS A 145 11.46 -5.23 7.65
N ILE A 146 11.28 -4.01 7.17
CA ILE A 146 12.38 -3.10 6.83
C ILE A 146 12.45 -2.01 7.90
N SER A 147 13.61 -1.89 8.55
CA SER A 147 13.92 -0.82 9.49
C SER A 147 15.09 0.00 8.97
N TYR A 148 15.14 1.26 9.36
CA TYR A 148 16.28 2.13 9.07
C TYR A 148 17.25 2.09 10.25
N ASP A 149 18.49 1.69 9.97
CA ASP A 149 19.58 1.66 10.93
C ASP A 149 20.29 3.02 10.94
N LYS A 150 20.12 3.74 12.05
CA LYS A 150 20.69 5.08 12.23
C LYS A 150 22.21 5.07 12.41
N GLU A 151 22.79 3.96 12.86
CA GLU A 151 24.24 3.88 13.10
C GLU A 151 25.00 3.69 11.79
N ASN A 152 24.46 2.88 10.88
CA ASN A 152 25.07 2.56 9.61
C ASN A 152 24.52 3.39 8.42
N ASP A 153 23.55 4.27 8.65
CA ASP A 153 22.86 5.06 7.62
C ASP A 153 22.33 4.19 6.47
N ASP A 154 21.83 2.99 6.80
CA ASP A 154 21.35 2.03 5.82
C ASP A 154 20.05 1.36 6.28
N TRP A 155 19.34 0.77 5.32
CA TRP A 155 18.12 0.05 5.56
C TRP A 155 18.40 -1.44 5.72
N VAL A 156 17.89 -2.02 6.80
CA VAL A 156 18.12 -3.41 7.18
C VAL A 156 16.80 -4.17 7.16
N ILE A 157 16.88 -5.47 6.84
CA ILE A 157 15.75 -6.40 6.93
C ILE A 157 15.87 -7.17 8.24
N ASP A 158 14.74 -7.35 8.94
CA ASP A 158 14.67 -8.05 10.21
C ASP A 158 15.22 -9.48 10.14
N SER A 159 14.83 -10.25 9.12
CA SER A 159 15.30 -11.61 8.91
C SER A 159 15.17 -12.06 7.45
N TRP A 160 16.23 -12.67 6.94
CA TRP A 160 16.24 -13.39 5.66
C TRP A 160 15.82 -14.86 5.79
N GLU A 161 15.51 -15.31 7.01
CA GLU A 161 15.10 -16.70 7.26
C GLU A 161 13.82 -17.02 6.49
N ASN A 162 13.75 -18.22 5.91
CA ASN A 162 12.63 -18.70 5.10
C ASN A 162 12.30 -17.82 3.88
N LYS A 163 13.22 -16.97 3.42
CA LYS A 163 13.06 -16.10 2.25
C LYS A 163 12.41 -16.81 1.07
N VAL A 164 12.96 -17.98 0.72
CA VAL A 164 12.50 -18.77 -0.44
C VAL A 164 11.03 -19.16 -0.29
N ILE A 165 10.61 -19.59 0.91
CA ILE A 165 9.24 -20.03 1.18
C ILE A 165 8.28 -18.84 1.02
N TYR A 166 8.53 -17.72 1.70
CA TYR A 166 7.66 -16.54 1.64
C TYR A 166 7.51 -15.99 0.22
N LEU A 167 8.63 -15.86 -0.50
CA LEU A 167 8.60 -15.33 -1.86
C LEU A 167 8.00 -16.31 -2.87
N ALA A 168 8.24 -17.63 -2.72
CA ALA A 168 7.62 -18.64 -3.58
C ALA A 168 6.11 -18.73 -3.35
N LEU A 169 5.65 -18.67 -2.09
CA LEU A 169 4.21 -18.62 -1.78
C LEU A 169 3.56 -17.37 -2.36
N SER A 170 4.20 -16.21 -2.20
CA SER A 170 3.72 -14.96 -2.80
C SER A 170 3.63 -15.06 -4.33
N LEU A 171 4.66 -15.63 -4.97
CA LEU A 171 4.68 -15.85 -6.42
C LEU A 171 3.53 -16.78 -6.88
N ILE A 172 3.37 -17.93 -6.23
CA ILE A 172 2.30 -18.90 -6.57
C ILE A 172 0.93 -18.25 -6.41
N LEU A 173 0.71 -17.51 -5.32
CA LEU A 173 -0.56 -16.82 -5.07
C LEU A 173 -0.86 -15.75 -6.12
N MET A 174 0.16 -15.00 -6.57
CA MET A 174 -0.02 -14.04 -7.68
C MET A 174 -0.34 -14.77 -9.00
N ILE A 175 0.29 -15.91 -9.30
CA ILE A 175 -0.04 -16.71 -10.50
C ILE A 175 -1.49 -17.18 -10.44
N VAL A 176 -1.92 -17.72 -9.29
CA VAL A 176 -3.30 -18.14 -9.07
C VAL A 176 -4.26 -16.96 -9.22
N SER A 177 -3.94 -15.80 -8.66
CA SER A 177 -4.73 -14.58 -8.83
C SER A 177 -4.84 -14.15 -10.30
N THR A 178 -3.75 -14.23 -11.06
CA THR A 178 -3.75 -13.95 -12.50
C THR A 178 -4.66 -14.89 -13.27
N VAL A 179 -4.52 -16.20 -13.06
CA VAL A 179 -5.33 -17.21 -13.77
C VAL A 179 -6.80 -17.06 -13.41
N LEU A 180 -7.13 -16.97 -12.12
CA LEU A 180 -8.52 -16.83 -11.68
C LEU A 180 -9.14 -15.51 -12.15
N GLY A 181 -8.39 -14.40 -12.09
CA GLY A 181 -8.87 -13.12 -12.60
C GLY A 181 -9.14 -13.16 -14.10
N TYR A 182 -8.33 -13.89 -14.87
CA TYR A 182 -8.56 -14.08 -16.30
C TYR A 182 -9.81 -14.93 -16.57
N GLU A 183 -9.94 -16.09 -15.91
CA GLU A 183 -11.09 -17.00 -16.07
C GLU A 183 -12.42 -16.37 -15.62
N LEU A 184 -12.37 -15.48 -14.62
CA LEU A 184 -13.53 -14.73 -14.10
C LEU A 184 -13.75 -13.39 -14.81
N ASP A 185 -13.02 -13.13 -15.90
CA ASP A 185 -13.15 -11.93 -16.72
C ASP A 185 -12.95 -10.59 -15.98
N ASP A 186 -12.10 -10.58 -14.95
CA ASP A 186 -11.65 -9.38 -14.25
C ASP A 186 -10.27 -8.90 -14.78
N PRO A 187 -10.25 -7.92 -15.70
CA PRO A 187 -9.01 -7.44 -16.31
C PRO A 187 -8.10 -6.67 -15.32
N ILE A 188 -8.64 -6.16 -14.21
CA ILE A 188 -7.86 -5.36 -13.25
C ILE A 188 -6.95 -6.27 -12.47
N ILE A 189 -7.52 -7.21 -11.71
CA ILE A 189 -6.74 -8.03 -10.79
C ILE A 189 -5.84 -9.02 -11.54
N SER A 190 -6.27 -9.51 -12.70
CA SER A 190 -5.46 -10.38 -13.55
C SER A 190 -4.19 -9.66 -14.04
N THR A 191 -4.34 -8.43 -14.52
CA THR A 191 -3.21 -7.61 -14.99
C THR A 191 -2.32 -7.16 -13.84
N VAL A 192 -2.89 -6.66 -12.74
CA VAL A 192 -2.14 -6.25 -11.55
C VAL A 192 -1.27 -7.39 -11.06
N SER A 193 -1.83 -8.59 -10.94
CA SER A 193 -1.11 -9.76 -10.47
C SER A 193 -0.03 -10.19 -11.46
N MET A 194 -0.35 -10.22 -12.77
CA MET A 194 0.59 -10.63 -13.82
C MET A 194 1.83 -9.73 -13.85
N VAL A 195 1.62 -8.40 -13.83
CA VAL A 195 2.72 -7.43 -13.83
C VAL A 195 3.49 -7.48 -12.51
N SER A 196 2.82 -7.81 -11.40
CA SER A 196 3.48 -7.90 -10.09
C SER A 196 4.35 -9.15 -9.92
N LEU A 197 4.20 -10.20 -10.74
CA LEU A 197 4.98 -11.44 -10.67
C LEU A 197 6.49 -11.23 -10.76
N PHE A 198 6.93 -10.23 -11.51
CA PHE A 198 8.35 -9.99 -11.74
C PHE A 198 9.09 -9.59 -10.46
N PHE A 199 8.42 -8.95 -9.50
CA PHE A 199 9.06 -8.52 -8.25
C PHE A 199 9.48 -9.70 -7.36
N PRO A 200 8.60 -10.67 -7.00
CA PRO A 200 9.02 -11.82 -6.21
C PRO A 200 9.99 -12.72 -6.98
N ILE A 201 9.87 -12.83 -8.31
CA ILE A 201 10.86 -13.57 -9.14
C ILE A 201 12.25 -12.96 -9.01
N VAL A 202 12.38 -11.64 -9.18
CA VAL A 202 13.68 -10.95 -9.03
C VAL A 202 14.20 -11.11 -7.60
N ALA A 203 13.35 -10.95 -6.59
CA ALA A 203 13.75 -11.12 -5.20
C ALA A 203 14.21 -12.55 -4.87
N LEU A 204 13.65 -13.58 -5.53
CA LEU A 204 14.06 -14.97 -5.39
C LEU A 204 15.43 -15.26 -6.02
N ILE A 205 15.62 -14.83 -7.26
CA ILE A 205 16.79 -15.18 -8.08
C ILE A 205 18.02 -14.36 -7.70
N TRP A 206 17.86 -13.06 -7.45
CA TRP A 206 18.99 -12.17 -7.16
C TRP A 206 19.48 -12.28 -5.71
N PRO A 207 20.74 -11.89 -5.46
CA PRO A 207 21.31 -11.83 -4.12
C PRO A 207 20.45 -11.02 -3.14
N ASN A 208 20.57 -11.36 -1.86
CA ASN A 208 19.86 -10.69 -0.78
C ASN A 208 20.26 -9.21 -0.73
N HIS A 209 19.33 -8.34 -1.14
CA HIS A 209 19.51 -6.90 -1.05
C HIS A 209 18.18 -6.25 -0.67
N VAL A 210 18.23 -5.36 0.32
CA VAL A 210 17.06 -4.63 0.84
C VAL A 210 16.30 -3.89 -0.26
N ARG A 211 17.00 -3.42 -1.30
CA ARG A 211 16.41 -2.77 -2.47
C ARG A 211 15.38 -3.65 -3.18
N HIS A 212 15.63 -4.95 -3.31
CA HIS A 212 14.67 -5.86 -3.96
C HIS A 212 13.40 -6.00 -3.14
N ILE A 213 13.51 -6.05 -1.80
CA ILE A 213 12.34 -6.13 -0.90
C ILE A 213 11.57 -4.80 -0.87
N LYS A 214 12.25 -3.65 -0.81
CA LYS A 214 11.57 -2.34 -0.89
C LYS A 214 10.74 -2.21 -2.17
N ARG A 215 11.31 -2.60 -3.32
CA ARG A 215 10.61 -2.63 -4.62
C ARG A 215 9.42 -3.58 -4.58
N LEU A 216 9.62 -4.76 -4.00
CA LEU A 216 8.61 -5.80 -3.86
C LEU A 216 7.44 -5.38 -2.95
N GLN A 217 7.68 -4.59 -1.89
CA GLN A 217 6.62 -4.06 -1.03
C GLN A 217 5.88 -2.90 -1.70
N PHE A 218 6.62 -1.98 -2.31
CA PHE A 218 6.05 -0.74 -2.81
C PHE A 218 5.32 -0.91 -4.17
N TYR A 219 5.95 -1.56 -5.15
CA TYR A 219 5.43 -1.55 -6.53
C TYR A 219 4.15 -2.36 -6.74
N PRO A 220 3.99 -3.59 -6.22
CA PRO A 220 2.72 -4.31 -6.35
C PRO A 220 1.53 -3.52 -5.77
N LEU A 221 1.72 -2.88 -4.60
CA LEU A 221 0.70 -2.03 -3.99
C LEU A 221 0.40 -0.79 -4.86
N PHE A 222 1.44 -0.16 -5.40
CA PHE A 222 1.28 0.98 -6.32
C PHE A 222 0.60 0.59 -7.64
N ILE A 223 0.95 -0.56 -8.22
CA ILE A 223 0.32 -1.10 -9.44
C ILE A 223 -1.17 -1.34 -9.18
N LEU A 224 -1.52 -2.00 -8.07
CA LEU A 224 -2.91 -2.19 -7.66
C LEU A 224 -3.64 -0.85 -7.56
N ALA A 225 -3.02 0.17 -6.95
CA ALA A 225 -3.59 1.51 -6.87
C ALA A 225 -3.85 2.13 -8.24
N MET A 226 -2.86 2.10 -9.15
CA MET A 226 -2.98 2.70 -10.47
C MET A 226 -4.06 2.03 -11.31
N PHE A 227 -4.13 0.69 -11.31
CA PHE A 227 -5.16 -0.05 -12.05
C PHE A 227 -6.55 0.14 -11.43
N THR A 228 -6.66 0.21 -10.11
CA THR A 228 -7.91 0.58 -9.42
C THR A 228 -8.38 1.96 -9.85
N CYS A 229 -7.47 2.93 -9.97
CA CYS A 229 -7.78 4.30 -10.43
C CYS A 229 -8.26 4.36 -11.88
N VAL A 230 -8.03 3.32 -12.71
CA VAL A 230 -8.60 3.29 -14.07
C VAL A 230 -10.12 3.22 -14.02
N ARG A 231 -10.73 2.54 -13.02
CA ARG A 231 -12.18 2.60 -12.77
C ARG A 231 -12.59 3.73 -11.83
N LEU A 232 -11.71 4.10 -10.90
CA LEU A 232 -11.97 5.10 -9.86
C LEU A 232 -11.00 6.31 -9.98
N PRO A 233 -11.09 7.14 -11.03
CA PRO A 233 -10.16 8.25 -11.26
C PRO A 233 -10.14 9.27 -10.11
N TRP A 234 -11.26 9.48 -9.42
CA TRP A 234 -11.34 10.36 -8.25
C TRP A 234 -10.44 9.88 -7.09
N PHE A 235 -10.18 8.57 -6.99
CA PHE A 235 -9.33 8.00 -5.95
C PHE A 235 -7.86 8.44 -6.11
N LEU A 236 -7.42 8.71 -7.35
CA LEU A 236 -6.08 9.23 -7.63
C LEU A 236 -5.84 10.56 -6.91
N ILE A 237 -6.84 11.44 -6.86
CA ILE A 237 -6.74 12.74 -6.19
C ILE A 237 -6.52 12.55 -4.68
N ILE A 238 -7.24 11.60 -4.07
CA ILE A 238 -7.12 11.30 -2.64
C ILE A 238 -5.74 10.73 -2.31
N LEU A 239 -5.26 9.77 -3.12
CA LEU A 239 -3.92 9.20 -2.96
C LEU A 239 -2.83 10.25 -3.15
N TRP A 240 -2.97 11.12 -4.14
CA TRP A 240 -2.04 12.23 -4.37
C TRP A 240 -2.02 13.19 -3.19
N ALA A 241 -3.19 13.59 -2.68
CA ALA A 241 -3.27 14.45 -1.51
C ALA A 241 -2.55 13.83 -0.31
N LEU A 242 -2.85 12.56 0.01
CA LEU A 242 -2.19 11.86 1.11
C LEU A 242 -0.66 11.80 0.91
N PHE A 243 -0.21 11.48 -0.31
CA PHE A 243 1.20 11.37 -0.65
C PHE A 243 1.94 12.69 -0.47
N PHE A 244 1.43 13.77 -1.04
CA PHE A 244 2.09 15.07 -0.96
C PHE A 244 2.02 15.66 0.45
N ILE A 245 0.96 15.43 1.21
CA ILE A 245 0.85 15.88 2.61
C ILE A 245 1.91 15.19 3.47
N ILE A 246 1.95 13.86 3.49
CA ILE A 246 2.91 13.10 4.31
C ILE A 246 4.34 13.44 3.87
N ARG A 247 4.59 13.49 2.57
CA ARG A 247 5.93 13.80 2.02
C ARG A 247 6.40 15.20 2.37
N SER A 248 5.49 16.18 2.36
CA SER A 248 5.82 17.57 2.74
C SER A 248 6.13 17.67 4.23
N ILE A 249 5.35 17.00 5.09
CA ILE A 249 5.57 17.01 6.54
C ILE A 249 6.90 16.33 6.89
N ASN A 250 7.19 15.16 6.32
CA ASN A 250 8.46 14.46 6.55
C ASN A 250 9.66 15.28 6.08
N TYR A 251 9.55 15.97 4.94
CA TYR A 251 10.61 16.86 4.48
C TYR A 251 10.81 18.05 5.44
N LEU A 252 9.73 18.73 5.83
CA LEU A 252 9.83 19.91 6.70
C LEU A 252 10.30 19.56 8.12
N LYS A 253 10.00 18.35 8.61
CA LYS A 253 10.38 17.89 9.95
C LYS A 253 11.78 17.26 9.99
N TYR A 254 12.02 16.28 9.13
CA TYR A 254 13.21 15.41 9.17
C TYR A 254 14.18 15.66 8.02
N GLY A 255 13.78 16.46 7.03
CA GLY A 255 14.57 16.67 5.82
C GLY A 255 14.52 15.48 4.85
N ILE A 256 13.77 14.43 5.15
CA ILE A 256 13.69 13.25 4.29
C ILE A 256 12.55 13.39 3.28
N THR A 257 12.78 12.99 2.03
CA THR A 257 11.72 12.98 1.02
C THR A 257 11.03 11.63 0.97
N TYR A 258 10.20 11.34 1.97
CA TYR A 258 9.47 10.09 2.13
C TYR A 258 7.98 10.35 2.40
N PRO A 259 7.01 9.62 1.81
CA PRO A 259 7.16 8.50 0.88
C PRO A 259 7.73 8.94 -0.49
N SER A 260 8.42 8.01 -1.15
CA SER A 260 9.03 8.22 -2.47
C SER A 260 8.78 7.02 -3.38
N PHE A 261 8.72 7.28 -4.69
CA PHE A 261 8.73 6.24 -5.72
C PHE A 261 10.14 5.69 -5.98
N GLY A 262 11.17 6.42 -5.53
CA GLY A 262 12.57 6.00 -5.61
C GLY A 262 12.93 5.09 -4.44
N VAL A 263 13.65 4.00 -4.74
CA VAL A 263 14.13 3.06 -3.72
C VAL A 263 15.51 3.45 -3.17
N ALA A 264 16.21 4.34 -3.87
CA ALA A 264 17.29 5.10 -3.30
C ALA A 264 16.71 6.39 -2.71
N GLU A 265 17.06 6.69 -1.46
CA GLU A 265 17.32 8.08 -1.14
C GLU A 265 18.54 8.41 -1.99
N GLU A 266 18.35 9.17 -3.08
CA GLU A 266 19.48 9.93 -3.60
C GLU A 266 20.06 10.65 -2.39
N GLU A 267 21.37 10.48 -2.21
CA GLU A 267 22.19 11.15 -1.23
C GLU A 267 21.60 12.50 -0.91
N THR A 268 21.52 12.78 0.39
CA THR A 268 21.44 14.16 0.87
C THR A 268 22.26 15.02 -0.09
N ILE A 269 21.57 15.92 -0.80
CA ILE A 269 22.17 16.84 -1.76
C ILE A 269 23.15 17.69 -0.95
N ALA A 270 24.36 17.16 -0.73
CA ALA A 270 25.58 17.87 -1.02
C ALA A 270 25.48 18.24 -2.51
N ASP A 271 25.76 19.49 -2.81
CA ASP A 271 25.59 20.14 -4.12
C ASP A 271 24.21 20.76 -4.36
N VAL A 272 23.89 21.79 -3.55
CA VAL A 272 23.80 23.22 -3.96
C VAL A 272 23.37 24.07 -2.75
#